data_AF-A0A6I4IQS5-F1
#
_entry.id   AF-A0A6I4IQS5-F1
#
_cell.length_a   1.000
_cell.length_b   1.000
_cell.length_c   1.000
_cell.angle_alpha   90.00
_cell.angle_beta   90.00
_cell.angle_gamma   90.00
#
_symmetry.space_group_name_H-M   'P 1'
#
loop_
_entity.id
_entity.type
_entity.pdbx_description
1 polymer ?
#
loop_
_entity_poly.entity_id
_entity_poly.type
_entity_poly.pdbx_seq_one_letter_code
_entity_poly.pdbx_strand_id
1 'polypeptide(L)' 'MALEHDEEQYNTVDGPAIRTFKHDIKNQLSNIHLAVEQLRYEVENPTEDFAFYMDTIKMSCNKINEMVKELGA' A
#
# COMPACT_ATOMS: atom_id res chain seq x y z
N MET A 1 35.28 25.86 -20.70
CA MET A 1 35.47 24.41 -20.85
C MET A 1 34.83 23.76 -19.65
N ALA A 2 33.83 22.92 -19.91
CA ALA A 2 33.09 22.02 -19.03
C ALA A 2 32.42 22.64 -17.77
N LEU A 3 31.16 23.02 -17.97
CA LEU A 3 30.10 22.95 -16.96
C LEU A 3 29.77 21.46 -16.75
N GLU A 4 30.43 20.80 -15.79
CA GLU A 4 30.11 19.41 -15.42
C GLU A 4 30.29 19.21 -13.91
N HIS A 5 29.46 19.89 -13.12
CA HIS A 5 29.22 19.55 -11.73
C HIS A 5 27.78 19.97 -11.44
N ASP A 6 26.81 19.05 -11.55
CA ASP A 6 25.55 19.07 -10.76
C ASP A 6 24.48 18.01 -11.15
N GLU A 7 24.75 17.01 -12.00
CA GLU A 7 23.68 16.05 -12.37
C GLU A 7 23.64 14.71 -11.60
N GLU A 8 24.66 14.35 -10.80
CA GLU A 8 24.73 12.99 -10.19
C GLU A 8 24.23 12.87 -8.74
N GLN A 9 23.84 13.97 -8.07
CA GLN A 9 23.47 13.91 -6.64
C GLN A 9 21.97 13.70 -6.35
N TYR A 10 21.15 13.38 -7.37
CA TYR A 10 19.70 13.23 -7.18
C TYR A 10 19.24 11.83 -6.70
N ASN A 11 20.06 10.78 -6.78
CA ASN A 11 19.52 9.42 -6.87
C ASN A 11 19.79 8.45 -5.70
N THR A 12 20.28 8.90 -4.54
CA THR A 12 20.70 7.96 -3.46
C THR A 12 19.90 8.07 -2.15
N VAL A 13 19.17 9.17 -1.92
CA VAL A 13 18.38 9.38 -0.69
C VAL A 13 17.04 8.64 -0.74
N ASP A 14 16.53 8.35 -1.93
CA ASP A 14 15.22 7.73 -2.13
C ASP A 14 15.20 6.25 -1.71
N GLY A 15 16.31 5.53 -1.81
CA GLY A 15 16.34 4.09 -1.52
C GLY A 15 15.86 3.73 -0.10
N PRO A 16 16.45 4.30 0.98
CA PRO A 16 15.99 4.08 2.34
C PRO A 16 14.58 4.62 2.61
N ALA A 17 14.27 5.83 2.14
CA ALA A 17 12.98 6.47 2.37
C ALA A 17 11.84 5.68 1.70
N ILE A 18 12.03 5.24 0.45
CA ILE A 18 11.08 4.38 -0.28
C ILE A 18 10.91 3.04 0.42
N ARG A 19 11.98 2.42 0.94
CA ARG A 19 11.86 1.16 1.68
C ARG A 19 11.01 1.31 2.94
N THR A 20 11.25 2.35 3.73
CA THR A 20 10.45 2.65 4.92
C THR A 20 9.00 2.92 4.54
N PHE A 21 8.77 3.74 3.51
CA PHE A 21 7.43 4.02 3.00
C PHE A 21 6.69 2.74 2.55
N LYS A 22 7.36 1.87 1.78
CA LYS A 22 6.79 0.57 1.37
C LYS A 22 6.42 -0.29 2.57
N HIS A 23 7.29 -0.36 3.57
CA HIS A 23 7.04 -1.11 4.80
C HIS A 23 5.81 -0.58 5.53
N ASP A 24 5.74 0.74 5.73
CA ASP A 24 4.65 1.36 6.49
C ASP A 24 3.31 1.19 5.78
N ILE A 25 3.27 1.33 4.46
CA ILE A 25 2.05 1.07 3.68
C ILE A 25 1.65 -0.40 3.79
N LYS A 26 2.58 -1.36 3.65
CA LYS A 26 2.27 -2.80 3.83
C LYS A 26 1.70 -3.09 5.21
N ASN A 27 2.22 -2.44 6.24
CA ASN A 27 1.71 -2.57 7.60
C ASN A 27 0.26 -2.05 7.72
N GLN A 28 -0.03 -0.86 7.16
CA GLN A 28 -1.41 -0.33 7.15
C GLN A 28 -2.37 -1.22 6.36
N LEU A 29 -1.96 -1.74 5.21
CA LEU A 29 -2.78 -2.64 4.40
C LEU A 29 -3.06 -3.95 5.14
N SER A 30 -2.09 -4.48 5.88
CA SER A 30 -2.26 -5.66 6.73
C SER A 30 -3.27 -5.41 7.85
N ASN A 31 -3.19 -4.25 8.50
CA ASN A 31 -4.14 -3.85 9.55
C ASN A 31 -5.56 -3.70 9.01
N ILE A 32 -5.73 -3.05 7.85
CA ILE A 32 -7.06 -2.90 7.20
C ILE A 32 -7.61 -4.27 6.82
N HIS A 33 -6.77 -5.14 6.24
CA HIS A 33 -7.19 -6.49 5.88
C HIS A 33 -7.68 -7.26 7.10
N LEU A 34 -6.92 -7.25 8.19
CA LEU A 34 -7.32 -7.89 9.44
C LEU A 34 -8.65 -7.33 9.96
N ALA A 35 -8.81 -6.01 10.02
CA ALA A 35 -10.04 -5.37 10.48
C ALA A 35 -11.26 -5.76 9.64
N VAL A 36 -11.12 -5.78 8.30
CA VAL A 36 -12.19 -6.21 7.38
C VAL A 36 -12.56 -7.67 7.60
N GLU A 37 -11.58 -8.56 7.75
CA GLU A 37 -11.86 -9.98 7.98
C GLU A 37 -12.54 -10.21 9.33
N GLN A 38 -12.11 -9.51 10.40
CA GLN A 38 -12.78 -9.62 11.70
C GLN A 38 -14.20 -9.06 11.66
N LEU A 39 -14.41 -7.90 11.04
CA LEU A 39 -15.72 -7.26 10.95
C LEU A 39 -16.77 -8.15 10.27
N ARG A 40 -16.37 -8.99 9.30
CA ARG A 40 -17.28 -9.95 8.66
C ARG A 40 -17.89 -10.95 9.63
N TYR A 41 -17.20 -11.28 10.73
CA TYR A 41 -17.69 -12.19 11.76
C TYR A 41 -18.49 -11.48 12.86
N GLU A 42 -18.31 -10.16 13.02
CA GLU A 42 -19.00 -9.35 14.04
C GLU A 42 -20.40 -8.91 13.62
N VAL A 43 -20.68 -8.82 12.31
CA VAL A 43 -21.97 -8.36 11.79
C VAL A 43 -22.94 -9.53 11.64
N GLU A 44 -23.99 -9.53 12.46
CA GLU A 44 -25.10 -10.46 12.33
C GLU A 44 -25.99 -10.10 11.13
N ASN A 45 -26.36 -11.09 10.32
CA ASN A 45 -27.18 -10.93 9.11
C ASN A 45 -26.62 -9.89 8.11
N PRO A 46 -25.40 -10.09 7.58
CA PRO A 46 -24.80 -9.15 6.65
C PRO A 46 -25.65 -9.01 5.39
N THR A 47 -25.87 -7.76 4.96
CA THR A 47 -26.54 -7.47 3.70
C THR A 47 -25.62 -7.75 2.50
N GLU A 48 -26.19 -7.88 1.31
CA GLU A 48 -25.40 -7.98 0.07
C GLU A 48 -24.49 -6.76 -0.12
N ASP A 49 -24.98 -5.55 0.18
CA ASP A 49 -24.19 -4.33 0.14
C ASP A 49 -23.00 -4.38 1.12
N PHE A 50 -23.21 -4.90 2.32
CA PHE A 50 -22.12 -5.08 3.30
C PHE A 50 -21.04 -5.99 2.73
N ALA A 51 -21.41 -7.16 2.19
CA ALA A 51 -20.46 -8.08 1.58
C ALA A 51 -19.72 -7.43 0.40
N PHE A 52 -20.43 -6.69 -0.44
CA PHE A 52 -19.87 -5.94 -1.57
C PHE A 52 -18.83 -4.90 -1.11
N TYR A 53 -19.13 -4.10 -0.08
CA TYR A 53 -18.18 -3.12 0.43
C TYR A 53 -16.94 -3.78 1.04
N MET A 54 -17.11 -4.86 1.80
CA MET A 54 -15.97 -5.56 2.38
C MET A 54 -15.07 -6.18 1.29
N ASP A 55 -15.66 -6.73 0.23
CA ASP A 55 -14.90 -7.29 -0.91
C ASP A 55 -14.20 -6.19 -1.69
N THR A 56 -14.87 -5.05 -1.90
CA THR A 56 -14.30 -3.88 -2.57
C THR A 56 -13.09 -3.34 -1.82
N ILE A 57 -13.19 -3.17 -0.49
CA ILE A 57 -12.07 -2.70 0.34
C ILE A 57 -10.88 -3.67 0.23
N LYS A 58 -11.13 -4.98 0.36
CA LYS A 58 -10.09 -6.01 0.25
C LYS A 58 -9.40 -5.99 -1.13
N MET A 59 -10.18 -5.87 -2.20
CA MET A 59 -9.66 -5.76 -3.56
C MET A 59 -8.80 -4.50 -3.75
N SER A 60 -9.25 -3.35 -3.24
CA SER A 60 -8.49 -2.11 -3.26
C SER A 60 -7.17 -2.22 -2.51
N CYS A 61 -7.16 -2.80 -1.30
CA CYS A 61 -5.94 -3.04 -0.53
C CYS A 61 -4.94 -3.92 -1.28
N ASN A 62 -5.41 -4.99 -1.93
CA ASN A 62 -4.56 -5.85 -2.76
C ASN A 62 -3.97 -5.07 -3.94
N LYS A 63 -4.78 -4.25 -4.62
CA LYS A 63 -4.30 -3.44 -5.74
C LYS A 63 -3.23 -2.44 -5.30
N ILE A 64 -3.40 -1.79 -4.15
CA ILE A 64 -2.39 -0.88 -3.58
C ILE A 64 -1.11 -1.66 -3.26
N ASN A 65 -1.21 -2.86 -2.66
CA ASN A 65 -0.04 -3.68 -2.38
C ASN A 65 0.77 -4.03 -3.64
N GLU A 66 0.11 -4.35 -4.76
CA GLU A 66 0.79 -4.59 -6.04
C GLU A 66 1.48 -3.32 -6.56
N MET A 67 0.80 -2.17 -6.55
CA MET A 67 1.43 -0.89 -6.94
C MET A 67 2.65 -0.53 -6.08
N VAL A 68 2.59 -0.82 -4.78
CA VAL A 68 3.72 -0.62 -3.85
C VAL A 68 4.89 -1.56 -4.13
N LYS A 69 4.63 -2.78 -4.61
CA LYS A 69 5.69 -3.70 -5.05
C LYS A 69 6.40 -3.15 -6.29
N GLU A 70 5.64 -2.61 -7.24
CA GLU A 70 6.13 -2.02 -8.50
C GLU A 70 6.91 -0.70 -8.29
N LEU A 71 6.72 0.00 -7.18
CA LEU A 71 7.38 1.28 -6.91
C LEU A 71 8.92 1.15 -6.84
N GLY A 72 9.68 1.73 -7.76
CA GLY A 72 11.15 1.65 -7.76
C GLY A 72 11.72 0.27 -8.08
N ALA A 73 10.92 -0.58 -8.76
CA ALA A 73 11.36 -1.78 -9.46
C ALA A 73 11.84 -1.44 -10.88
#